data_AF-A0A417Z1F3-F1
#
_entry.id   AF-A0A417Z1F3-F1
#
_cell.length_a   1.000
_cell.length_b   1.000
_cell.length_c   1.000
_cell.angle_alpha   90.00
_cell.angle_beta   90.00
_cell.angle_gamma   90.00
#
_symmetry.space_group_name_H-M   'P 1'
#
loop_
_entity.id
_entity.type
_entity.pdbx_description
1 polymer ?
#
loop_
_entity_poly.entity_id
_entity_poly.type
_entity_poly.pdbx_seq_one_letter_code
_entity_poly.pdbx_strand_id
1 'polypeptide(L)' 'MNASCTRGTLRDALRLKGISTTDARGARAIDRAERSRGEAADRPRVKFVTTDELARTAARGRRLSVRGRSARG' A
#
# COMPACT_ATOMS: atom_id res chain seq x y z
N MET A 1 -2.13 12.31 -32.01
CA MET A 1 -1.24 12.58 -30.87
C MET A 1 -1.37 11.43 -29.88
N ASN A 2 -0.44 10.48 -29.88
CA ASN A 2 -0.46 9.36 -28.93
C ASN A 2 0.22 9.82 -27.64
N ALA A 3 -0.58 10.19 -26.63
CA ALA A 3 -0.06 10.50 -25.31
C ALA A 3 0.56 9.23 -24.73
N SER A 4 1.89 9.19 -24.64
CA SER A 4 2.58 8.15 -23.89
C SER A 4 2.14 8.25 -22.42
N CYS A 5 1.37 7.27 -21.96
CA CYS A 5 0.90 7.20 -20.59
C CYS A 5 2.08 6.86 -19.67
N THR A 6 2.82 7.89 -19.23
CA THR A 6 3.83 7.71 -18.20
C THR A 6 3.16 7.38 -16.85
N ARG A 7 3.86 6.67 -15.97
CA ARG A 7 3.34 6.38 -14.61
C ARG A 7 3.05 7.65 -13.80
N GLY A 8 3.79 8.73 -14.02
CA GLY A 8 3.59 10.02 -13.35
C GLY A 8 2.26 10.64 -13.77
N THR A 9 2.05 10.77 -15.09
CA THR A 9 0.83 11.39 -15.64
C THR A 9 -0.43 10.63 -15.26
N LEU A 10 -0.40 9.30 -15.19
CA LEU A 10 -1.54 8.51 -14.71
C LEU A 10 -1.83 8.74 -13.22
N ARG A 11 -0.81 8.76 -12.36
CA ARG A 11 -1.00 8.99 -10.92
C ARG A 11 -1.59 10.36 -10.64
N ASP A 12 -1.14 11.37 -11.36
CA ASP A 12 -1.63 12.73 -11.20
C ASP A 12 -3.08 12.86 -11.72
N ALA A 13 -3.40 12.24 -12.86
CA ALA A 13 -4.77 12.17 -13.37
C ALA A 13 -5.73 11.47 -12.39
N LEU A 14 -5.31 10.37 -11.77
CA LEU A 14 -6.11 9.66 -10.76
C LEU A 14 -6.28 10.50 -9.49
N ARG A 15 -5.23 11.22 -9.05
CA ARG A 15 -5.31 12.13 -7.91
C ARG A 15 -6.29 13.27 -8.17
N LEU A 16 -6.27 13.87 -9.37
CA LEU A 16 -7.21 14.93 -9.76
C LEU A 16 -8.67 14.44 -9.73
N LYS A 17 -8.89 13.15 -9.99
CA LYS A 17 -10.21 12.51 -9.89
C LYS A 17 -10.58 12.08 -8.46
N GLY A 18 -9.76 12.39 -7.45
CA GLY A 18 -9.99 11.95 -6.07
C GLY A 18 -9.77 10.45 -5.84
N ILE A 19 -9.16 9.74 -6.79
CA ILE A 19 -8.92 8.30 -6.70
C ILE A 19 -7.61 8.05 -5.94
N SER A 20 -7.73 7.45 -4.76
CA SER A 20 -6.57 6.99 -3.98
C SER A 20 -6.05 5.67 -4.56
N THR A 21 -4.73 5.58 -4.78
CA THR A 21 -4.09 4.39 -5.32
C THR A 21 -3.19 3.72 -4.29
N THR A 22 -3.23 2.39 -4.26
CA THR A 22 -2.31 1.55 -3.50
C THR A 22 -1.16 1.14 -4.41
N ASP A 23 0.07 1.53 -4.05
CA ASP A 23 1.26 1.11 -4.77
C ASP A 23 1.78 -0.27 -4.29
N ALA A 24 2.82 -0.78 -4.93
CA ALA A 24 3.43 -2.06 -4.58
C ALA A 24 3.92 -2.12 -3.12
N ARG A 25 4.30 -0.99 -2.50
CA ARG A 25 4.70 -0.97 -1.09
C ARG A 25 3.48 -1.12 -0.18
N GLY A 26 2.38 -0.46 -0.51
CA GLY A 26 1.10 -0.62 0.18
C GLY A 26 0.58 -2.06 0.09
N ALA A 27 0.63 -2.67 -1.09
CA ALA A 27 0.25 -4.07 -1.28
C ALA A 27 1.10 -5.04 -0.44
N ARG A 28 2.43 -4.84 -0.38
CA ARG A 28 3.32 -5.64 0.48
C ARG A 28 3.06 -5.43 1.97
N ALA A 29 2.62 -4.22 2.37
CA ALA A 29 2.26 -3.95 3.76
C ALA A 29 0.98 -4.69 4.15
N ILE A 30 0.00 -4.78 3.25
CA ILE A 30 -1.20 -5.60 3.43
C ILE A 30 -0.81 -7.07 3.58
N ASP A 31 -0.05 -7.62 2.63
CA ASP A 31 0.37 -9.03 2.66
C ASP A 31 1.05 -9.43 3.98
N ARG A 32 2.01 -8.62 4.44
CA ARG A 32 2.69 -8.87 5.73
C ARG A 32 1.73 -8.86 6.91
N ALA A 33 0.78 -7.93 6.93
CA ALA A 33 -0.18 -7.83 8.02
C ALA A 33 -1.16 -9.01 8.01
N GLU A 34 -1.62 -9.46 6.83
CA GLU A 34 -2.49 -10.64 6.71
C GLU A 34 -1.78 -11.92 7.14
N ARG A 35 -0.50 -12.08 6.77
CA ARG A 35 0.32 -13.22 7.23
C ARG A 35 0.55 -13.19 8.73
N SER A 36 0.89 -12.03 9.31
CA SER A 36 1.04 -11.88 10.77
C SER A 36 -0.25 -12.20 11.52
N ARG A 37 -1.42 -11.79 11.01
CA ARG A 37 -2.73 -12.21 11.57
C ARG A 37 -2.96 -13.71 11.42
N GLY A 38 -2.46 -14.30 10.34
CA GLY A 38 -2.47 -15.75 10.10
C GLY A 38 -1.64 -16.51 11.13
N GLU A 39 -0.38 -16.10 11.33
CA GLU A 39 0.53 -16.71 12.31
C GLU A 39 -0.08 -16.72 13.71
N ALA A 40 -0.72 -15.63 14.13
CA ALA A 40 -1.42 -15.54 15.41
C ALA A 40 -2.66 -16.46 15.53
N ALA A 41 -3.17 -16.97 14.41
CA ALA A 41 -4.37 -17.80 14.32
C ALA A 41 -4.08 -19.21 13.76
N ASP A 42 -2.81 -19.62 13.68
CA ASP A 42 -2.35 -20.87 13.07
C ASP A 42 -2.89 -21.10 11.65
N ARG A 43 -2.87 -20.04 10.83
CA ARG A 43 -3.30 -20.05 9.43
C ARG A 43 -2.25 -19.38 8.55
N PRO A 44 -2.18 -19.71 7.25
CA PRO A 44 -1.23 -19.05 6.34
C PRO A 44 -1.42 -17.52 6.26
N ARG A 45 -2.67 -17.07 6.37
CA ARG A 45 -3.05 -15.64 6.45
C ARG A 45 -4.49 -15.50 6.91
N VAL A 46 -4.81 -14.34 7.48
CA VAL A 46 -6.20 -13.89 7.70
C VAL A 46 -6.39 -12.57 6.96
N LYS A 47 -7.29 -12.58 5.97
CA LYS A 47 -7.51 -11.42 5.09
C LYS A 47 -8.21 -10.27 5.80
N PHE A 48 -7.88 -9.05 5.38
CA PHE A 48 -8.79 -7.93 5.62
C PHE A 48 -10.01 -8.08 4.72
N VAL A 49 -11.19 -7.83 5.28
CA VAL A 49 -12.46 -8.04 4.57
C VAL A 49 -13.10 -6.72 4.16
N THR A 50 -12.54 -5.60 4.60
CA THR A 50 -13.02 -4.26 4.24
C THR A 50 -11.95 -3.47 3.47
N THR A 51 -12.42 -2.65 2.53
CA THR A 51 -11.59 -1.70 1.78
C THR A 51 -10.88 -0.72 2.70
N ASP A 52 -11.57 -0.33 3.77
CA ASP A 52 -11.12 0.56 4.82
C ASP A 52 -9.90 0.03 5.58
N GLU A 53 -9.93 -1.23 6.00
CA GLU A 53 -8.79 -1.89 6.63
C GLU A 53 -7.60 -2.05 5.67
N LEU A 54 -7.88 -2.41 4.40
CA LEU A 54 -6.87 -2.49 3.36
C LEU A 54 -6.17 -1.14 3.15
N ALA A 55 -6.95 -0.06 3.00
CA ALA A 55 -6.45 1.30 2.77
C ALA A 55 -5.61 1.79 3.96
N ARG A 56 -6.11 1.60 5.19
CA ARG A 56 -5.37 1.97 6.42
C ARG A 56 -4.04 1.20 6.53
N THR A 57 -4.04 -0.09 6.22
CA THR A 57 -2.84 -0.94 6.30
C THR A 57 -1.81 -0.56 5.23
N ALA A 58 -2.25 -0.35 3.99
CA ALA A 58 -1.40 0.12 2.91
C ALA A 58 -0.74 1.48 3.25
N ALA A 59 -1.49 2.42 3.83
CA ALA A 59 -0.98 3.74 4.22
C ALA A 59 0.10 3.65 5.33
N ARG A 60 -0.02 2.73 6.29
CA ARG A 60 1.01 2.50 7.33
C ARG A 60 2.33 2.04 6.74
N GLY A 61 2.30 1.22 5.68
CA GLY A 61 3.49 0.79 4.95
C GLY A 61 4.33 1.94 4.38
N ARG A 62 3.69 3.06 4.02
CA ARG A 62 4.38 4.26 3.53
C ARG A 62 5.13 4.99 4.64
N ARG A 63 4.52 5.12 5.83
CA ARG A 63 5.09 5.83 6.99
C ARG A 63 6.35 5.16 7.54
N LEU A 64 6.39 3.82 7.54
CA LEU A 64 7.56 3.05 8.00
C LEU A 64 8.78 3.23 7.08
N SER A 65 8.57 3.51 5.80
CA SER A 65 9.67 3.73 4.85
C SER A 65 10.33 5.12 4.94
N VAL A 66 9.68 6.10 5.57
CA VAL A 66 10.28 7.42 5.85
C VAL A 66 11.22 7.33 7.05
N ARG A 67 10.81 6.62 8.11
CA ARG A 67 11.62 6.44 9.33
C ARG A 67 12.90 5.63 9.09
N GLY A 68 12.88 4.63 8.20
CA GLY A 68 14.06 3.83 7.86
C GLY A 68 15.17 4.57 7.10
N ARG A 69 14.94 5.80 6.61
CA ARG A 69 15.97 6.63 5.96
C ARG A 69 16.74 7.53 6.92
N SER A 70 16.14 7.91 8.05
CA SER A 70 16.84 8.72 9.08
C SER A 70 17.70 7.89 10.04
N ALA A 71 17.62 6.56 9.99
CA ALA A 71 18.44 5.68 10.84
C ALA A 71 19.79 5.27 10.21
N ARG A 72 20.19 5.90 9.10
CA ARG A 72 21.53 5.82 8.50
C ARG A 72 22.10 7.23 8.41
N GLY A 73 22.55 7.73 9.55
CA GLY A 73 23.29 8.98 9.73
C GLY A 73 24.30 8.77 10.83
#